data_AF-A0A9P4R3T6-F1
#
_entry.id   AF-A0A9P4R3T6-F1
#
_cell.length_a   1.000
_cell.length_b   1.000
_cell.length_c   1.000
_cell.angle_alpha   90.00
_cell.angle_beta   90.00
_cell.angle_gamma   90.00
#
_symmetry.space_group_name_H-M   'P 1'
#
loop_
_entity.id
_entity.type
_entity.pdbx_description
1 polymer ?
#
loop_
_entity_poly.entity_id
_entity_poly.type
_entity_poly.pdbx_seq_one_letter_code
_entity_poly.pdbx_strand_id
1 'polypeptide(L)'
;MSQDQHPRCPVETYLYKAELSRRCLFTEQILNEAKAVHEKLKTGDLKEPGTELDVNNINGTPVKLTVPNYNREEEQLWVRLVDYHEISEHFDHEGNLKAGTKETDLLPFKLETYSKSVHVPEDDCGTPNTGQPWGYWNYKWQSGQVDGKDWRLARQKDDTLARGFTRDLSEQQMKSVVESGAKWLKTRTHLIEVIKEHEEELKDIDQIVCFALGPITQKRARPFVQHLAVMTIQETLIELRGDRAPKVIFQDPLYCDNCERVLERELGFKDPIFTAGFGGFDALLEKNEANKEKTSLVVCIAPSAPVIQVVLDITSSYGGPAAMLCCEIRSEDNVTLSESRYKIADKATFNLLQYAGRCKKSPFGDGQIVAGMTVDEIDEAIVEIAEKAGMENTLLRAIKPLRDAGAGQDLIDKCQDLLSKRVGTKFPDLMAYVKDSGGPS
;
A
#
# COMPACT_ATOMS: atom_id res chain seq x y z
N MET A 1 -9.66 46.79 31.72
CA MET A 1 -9.24 45.39 31.54
C MET A 1 -10.27 44.77 30.60
N SER A 2 -9.85 44.58 29.35
CA SER A 2 -10.72 44.27 28.21
C SER A 2 -11.19 42.82 28.23
N GLN A 3 -12.45 42.64 27.85
CA GLN A 3 -13.06 41.35 27.54
C GLN A 3 -12.54 40.88 26.19
N ASP A 4 -11.71 39.84 26.17
CA ASP A 4 -11.44 39.07 24.95
C ASP A 4 -12.61 38.11 24.70
N GLN A 5 -13.61 38.62 23.97
CA GLN A 5 -14.55 37.78 23.25
C GLN A 5 -13.83 37.20 22.04
N HIS A 6 -13.35 35.95 22.15
CA HIS A 6 -13.00 35.19 20.96
C HIS A 6 -14.26 35.02 20.10
N PRO A 7 -14.22 35.36 18.80
CA PRO A 7 -15.33 35.12 17.91
C PRO A 7 -15.56 33.62 17.83
N ARG A 8 -16.74 33.16 18.29
CA ARG A 8 -17.22 31.82 17.98
C ARG A 8 -17.28 31.70 16.47
N CYS A 9 -16.43 30.85 15.91
CA CYS A 9 -16.40 30.57 14.49
C CYS A 9 -17.76 29.99 14.08
N PRO A 10 -18.53 30.64 13.21
CA PRO A 10 -19.85 30.17 12.79
C PRO A 10 -19.65 29.11 11.70
N VAL A 11 -19.38 27.87 12.11
CA VAL A 11 -19.10 26.76 11.16
C VAL A 11 -19.97 25.52 11.44
N GLU A 12 -20.97 25.64 12.31
CA GLU A 12 -21.90 24.53 12.61
C GLU A 12 -23.06 24.39 11.62
N THR A 13 -23.16 25.25 10.59
CA THR A 13 -24.40 25.35 9.79
C THR A 13 -24.29 25.06 8.29
N TYR A 14 -23.13 24.65 7.79
CA TYR A 14 -22.96 24.34 6.36
C TYR A 14 -22.28 22.99 6.20
N LEU A 15 -23.06 21.92 5.99
CA LEU A 15 -22.70 20.66 5.30
C LEU A 15 -23.73 19.57 5.64
N TYR A 16 -24.98 19.79 5.22
CA TYR A 16 -26.09 18.86 5.49
C TYR A 16 -26.91 18.51 4.24
N LYS A 17 -26.38 18.73 3.02
CA LYS A 17 -27.19 18.62 1.79
C LYS A 17 -26.65 17.73 0.66
N ALA A 18 -25.46 17.13 0.78
CA ALA A 18 -25.09 16.02 -0.10
C ALA A 18 -25.42 14.68 0.58
N GLU A 19 -26.26 13.86 -0.06
CA GLU A 19 -26.72 12.55 0.43
C GLU A 19 -25.61 11.52 0.67
N LEU A 20 -24.36 11.82 0.28
CA LEU A 20 -23.18 11.05 0.66
C LEU A 20 -22.89 11.09 2.17
N SER A 21 -23.38 12.12 2.89
CA SER A 21 -23.15 12.31 4.33
C SER A 21 -23.74 11.21 5.25
N ARG A 22 -24.37 10.17 4.69
CA ARG A 22 -24.96 9.05 5.46
C ARG A 22 -24.67 7.66 4.92
N ARG A 23 -23.86 7.49 3.86
CA ARG A 23 -23.67 6.17 3.23
C ARG A 23 -22.19 5.85 3.06
N CYS A 24 -21.81 4.66 3.50
CA CYS A 24 -20.54 4.03 3.14
C CYS A 24 -20.44 3.89 1.62
N LEU A 25 -19.30 4.28 1.03
CA LEU A 25 -18.99 4.07 -0.38
C LEU A 25 -19.03 2.59 -0.72
N PHE A 26 -18.40 1.76 0.11
CA PHE A 26 -18.39 0.31 -0.07
C PHE A 26 -19.51 -0.34 0.74
N THR A 27 -20.70 -0.41 0.15
CA THR A 27 -21.77 -1.24 0.71
C THR A 27 -21.55 -2.72 0.38
N GLU A 28 -22.19 -3.61 1.13
CA GLU A 28 -22.22 -5.04 0.81
C GLU A 28 -22.74 -5.28 -0.61
N GLN A 29 -23.76 -4.53 -1.03
CA GLN A 29 -24.30 -4.58 -2.40
C GLN A 29 -23.23 -4.25 -3.44
N ILE A 30 -22.50 -3.15 -3.26
CA ILE A 30 -21.43 -2.72 -4.17
C ILE A 30 -20.31 -3.77 -4.24
N LEU A 31 -19.92 -4.35 -3.10
CA LEU A 31 -18.96 -5.45 -3.09
C LEU A 31 -19.49 -6.69 -3.82
N ASN A 32 -20.76 -7.03 -3.65
CA ASN A 32 -21.37 -8.18 -4.32
C ASN A 32 -21.46 -7.96 -5.84
N GLU A 33 -21.70 -6.73 -6.29
CA GLU A 33 -21.63 -6.37 -7.71
C GLU A 33 -20.20 -6.47 -8.25
N ALA A 34 -19.21 -5.94 -7.53
CA ALA A 34 -17.80 -6.06 -7.91
C ALA A 34 -17.34 -7.52 -7.99
N LYS A 35 -17.77 -8.36 -7.04
CA LYS A 35 -17.56 -9.82 -7.04
C LYS A 35 -18.21 -10.48 -8.25
N ALA A 36 -19.46 -10.14 -8.57
CA ALA A 36 -20.15 -10.71 -9.72
C ALA A 36 -19.43 -10.37 -11.04
N VAL A 37 -18.91 -9.15 -11.17
CA VAL A 37 -18.07 -8.77 -12.31
C VAL A 37 -16.76 -9.57 -12.33
N HIS A 38 -16.09 -9.71 -11.18
CA HIS A 38 -14.85 -10.51 -11.08
C HIS A 38 -15.05 -11.98 -11.44
N GLU A 39 -16.15 -12.61 -11.03
CA GLU A 39 -16.46 -13.99 -11.39
C GLU A 39 -16.78 -14.15 -12.89
N LYS A 40 -17.42 -13.15 -13.51
CA LYS A 40 -17.57 -13.09 -14.97
C LYS A 40 -16.24 -12.94 -15.71
N LEU A 41 -15.27 -12.21 -15.16
CA LEU A 41 -13.91 -12.15 -15.72
C LEU A 41 -13.23 -13.53 -15.66
N LYS A 42 -13.32 -14.23 -14.52
CA LYS A 42 -12.73 -15.57 -14.31
C LYS A 42 -13.31 -16.63 -15.25
N THR A 43 -14.64 -16.70 -15.35
CA THR A 43 -15.35 -17.63 -16.24
C THR A 43 -15.14 -17.30 -17.71
N GLY A 44 -14.74 -16.06 -18.01
CA GLY A 44 -14.45 -15.59 -19.35
C GLY A 44 -15.66 -15.03 -20.10
N ASP A 45 -16.76 -14.81 -19.39
CA ASP A 45 -17.96 -14.14 -19.90
C ASP A 45 -17.70 -12.66 -20.22
N LEU A 46 -16.60 -12.10 -19.71
CA LEU A 46 -16.16 -10.72 -19.91
C LEU A 46 -14.75 -10.62 -20.48
N LYS A 47 -14.60 -10.96 -21.77
CA LYS A 47 -13.32 -10.88 -22.49
C LYS A 47 -13.33 -9.93 -23.68
N GLU A 48 -14.49 -9.68 -24.29
CA GLU A 48 -14.61 -8.89 -25.51
C GLU A 48 -14.56 -7.37 -25.21
N PRO A 49 -13.55 -6.62 -25.70
CA PRO A 49 -13.53 -5.17 -25.59
C PRO A 49 -14.84 -4.54 -26.08
N GLY A 50 -15.32 -3.52 -25.36
CA GLY A 50 -16.59 -2.89 -25.64
C GLY A 50 -17.82 -3.64 -25.11
N THR A 51 -17.68 -4.83 -24.53
CA THR A 51 -18.78 -5.48 -23.81
C THR A 51 -19.22 -4.59 -22.65
N GLU A 52 -20.52 -4.37 -22.53
CA GLU A 52 -21.11 -3.56 -21.47
C GLU A 52 -21.82 -4.43 -20.42
N LEU A 53 -21.68 -4.06 -19.15
CA LEU A 53 -22.40 -4.65 -18.03
C LEU A 53 -23.25 -3.60 -17.34
N ASP A 54 -24.49 -3.97 -17.01
CA ASP A 54 -25.29 -3.20 -16.06
C ASP A 54 -24.74 -3.40 -14.65
N VAL A 55 -24.32 -2.30 -14.04
CA VAL A 55 -23.88 -2.20 -12.64
C VAL A 55 -24.49 -0.94 -12.02
N ASN A 56 -24.49 -0.81 -10.71
CA ASN A 56 -24.96 0.40 -10.05
C ASN A 56 -23.79 1.31 -9.68
N ASN A 57 -23.97 2.61 -9.88
CA ASN A 57 -23.06 3.60 -9.31
C ASN A 57 -23.33 3.83 -7.82
N ILE A 58 -22.56 4.71 -7.17
CA ILE A 58 -22.69 4.99 -5.72
C ILE A 58 -24.08 5.50 -5.29
N ASN A 59 -24.89 6.00 -6.23
CA ASN A 59 -26.26 6.46 -5.98
C ASN A 59 -27.31 5.35 -6.16
N GLY A 60 -26.90 4.14 -6.58
CA GLY A 60 -27.82 3.06 -6.95
C GLY A 60 -28.42 3.22 -8.34
N THR A 61 -27.91 4.15 -9.15
CA THR A 61 -28.36 4.34 -10.53
C THR A 61 -27.69 3.29 -11.42
N PRO A 62 -28.44 2.53 -12.23
CA PRO A 62 -27.87 1.61 -13.21
C PRO A 62 -27.06 2.36 -14.28
N VAL A 63 -25.84 1.91 -14.52
CA VAL A 63 -24.90 2.44 -15.52
C VAL A 63 -24.21 1.30 -16.25
N LYS A 64 -23.60 1.61 -17.41
CA LYS A 64 -22.84 0.65 -18.20
C LYS A 64 -21.36 0.67 -17.83
N LEU A 65 -20.85 -0.44 -17.30
CA LEU A 65 -19.42 -0.69 -17.17
C LEU A 65 -18.91 -1.36 -18.44
N THR A 66 -18.02 -0.70 -19.16
CA THR A 66 -17.49 -1.17 -20.45
C THR A 66 -16.13 -1.86 -20.27
N VAL A 67 -15.95 -3.03 -20.88
CA VAL A 67 -14.65 -3.71 -20.95
C VAL A 67 -13.68 -2.87 -21.79
N PRO A 68 -12.52 -2.45 -21.25
CA PRO A 68 -11.57 -1.63 -21.99
C PRO A 68 -10.92 -2.41 -23.14
N ASN A 69 -10.32 -1.69 -24.09
CA ASN A 69 -9.43 -2.31 -25.08
C ASN A 69 -8.17 -2.81 -24.37
N TYR A 70 -7.75 -4.03 -24.66
CA TYR A 70 -6.56 -4.64 -24.07
C TYR A 70 -5.97 -5.72 -24.98
N ASN A 71 -4.66 -5.93 -24.90
CA ASN A 71 -3.98 -7.01 -25.59
C ASN A 71 -4.15 -8.30 -24.78
N ARG A 72 -5.02 -9.22 -25.25
CA ARG A 72 -5.27 -10.48 -24.55
C ARG A 72 -4.06 -11.40 -24.39
N GLU A 73 -3.03 -11.24 -25.20
CA GLU A 73 -1.82 -12.05 -25.11
C GLU A 73 -0.94 -11.57 -23.95
N GLU A 74 -0.79 -10.25 -23.82
CA GLU A 74 0.14 -9.59 -22.89
C GLU A 74 -0.52 -9.11 -21.60
N GLU A 75 -1.82 -8.82 -21.63
CA GLU A 75 -2.58 -8.20 -20.55
C GLU A 75 -3.73 -9.08 -20.05
N GLN A 76 -4.13 -8.84 -18.81
CA GLN A 76 -5.31 -9.40 -18.18
C GLN A 76 -6.19 -8.30 -17.59
N LEU A 77 -7.49 -8.58 -17.49
CA LEU A 77 -8.46 -7.68 -16.87
C LEU A 77 -8.57 -7.96 -15.37
N TRP A 78 -8.78 -6.91 -14.59
CA TRP A 78 -9.08 -6.99 -13.17
C TRP A 78 -10.10 -5.93 -12.75
N VAL A 79 -10.74 -6.17 -11.61
CA VAL A 79 -11.67 -5.21 -10.98
C VAL A 79 -10.86 -4.36 -10.00
N ARG A 80 -10.67 -3.08 -10.29
CA ARG A 80 -10.07 -2.12 -9.35
C ARG A 80 -11.17 -1.42 -8.56
N LEU A 81 -11.06 -1.41 -7.24
CA LEU A 81 -11.91 -0.59 -6.37
C LEU A 81 -11.45 0.87 -6.40
N VAL A 82 -12.41 1.78 -6.56
CA VAL A 82 -12.17 3.23 -6.63
C VAL A 82 -12.31 3.81 -5.24
N ASP A 83 -11.33 4.59 -4.78
CA ASP A 83 -11.30 5.13 -3.43
C ASP A 83 -12.17 6.39 -3.26
N TYR A 84 -12.35 6.83 -2.01
CA TYR A 84 -13.10 8.06 -1.72
C TYR A 84 -12.48 9.30 -2.38
N HIS A 85 -11.15 9.33 -2.56
CA HIS A 85 -10.48 10.50 -3.13
C HIS A 85 -10.84 10.65 -4.61
N GLU A 86 -10.66 9.59 -5.40
CA GLU A 86 -11.00 9.54 -6.82
C GLU A 86 -12.50 9.82 -7.05
N ILE A 87 -13.40 9.24 -6.24
CA ILE A 87 -14.82 9.58 -6.31
C ILE A 87 -15.06 11.06 -5.99
N SER A 88 -14.38 11.62 -4.98
CA SER A 88 -14.57 13.02 -4.56
C SER A 88 -14.14 14.02 -5.63
N GLU A 89 -13.27 13.66 -6.56
CA GLU A 89 -12.84 14.54 -7.66
C GLU A 89 -14.00 14.94 -8.57
N HIS A 90 -15.10 14.19 -8.55
CA HIS A 90 -16.29 14.44 -9.34
C HIS A 90 -17.30 15.40 -8.66
N PHE A 91 -17.01 15.84 -7.44
CA PHE A 91 -17.85 16.75 -6.66
C PHE A 91 -17.17 18.11 -6.42
N ASP A 92 -17.95 19.18 -6.38
CA ASP A 92 -17.50 20.51 -5.99
C ASP A 92 -17.42 20.67 -4.46
N HIS A 93 -16.97 21.84 -4.01
CA HIS A 93 -16.82 22.16 -2.58
C HIS A 93 -18.15 22.25 -1.81
N GLU A 94 -19.28 22.32 -2.51
CA GLU A 94 -20.63 22.28 -1.92
C GLU A 94 -21.20 20.85 -1.89
N GLY A 95 -20.49 19.89 -2.49
CA GLY A 95 -20.91 18.49 -2.62
C GLY A 95 -21.86 18.23 -3.79
N ASN A 96 -21.97 19.16 -4.75
CA ASN A 96 -22.70 18.93 -6.00
C ASN A 96 -21.79 18.26 -7.04
N LEU A 97 -22.36 17.52 -7.97
CA LEU A 97 -21.60 16.99 -9.11
C LEU A 97 -21.06 18.13 -9.97
N LYS A 98 -19.76 18.08 -10.30
CA LYS A 98 -19.14 19.03 -11.23
C LYS A 98 -19.83 18.96 -12.60
N ALA A 99 -19.90 20.10 -13.29
CA ALA A 99 -20.41 20.15 -14.65
C ALA A 99 -19.59 19.23 -15.57
N GLY A 100 -20.28 18.32 -16.26
CA GLY A 100 -19.65 17.37 -17.19
C GLY A 100 -19.31 16.00 -16.58
N THR A 101 -19.44 15.82 -15.27
CA THR A 101 -19.37 14.49 -14.64
C THR A 101 -20.45 13.58 -15.21
N LYS A 102 -20.06 12.37 -15.64
CA LYS A 102 -20.96 11.33 -16.12
C LYS A 102 -21.34 10.40 -14.99
N GLU A 103 -22.49 9.73 -15.09
CA GLU A 103 -22.92 8.72 -14.13
C GLU A 103 -21.92 7.55 -13.98
N THR A 104 -21.16 7.24 -15.05
CA THR A 104 -20.09 6.23 -15.05
C THR A 104 -18.85 6.64 -14.27
N ASP A 105 -18.64 7.95 -14.07
CA ASP A 105 -17.51 8.46 -13.29
C ASP A 105 -17.73 8.20 -11.79
N LEU A 106 -18.98 7.95 -11.39
CA LEU A 106 -19.40 7.65 -10.03
C LEU A 106 -19.40 6.14 -9.74
N LEU A 107 -18.71 5.33 -10.54
CA LEU A 107 -18.60 3.90 -10.30
C LEU A 107 -17.61 3.60 -9.17
N PRO A 108 -18.00 2.82 -8.14
CA PRO A 108 -17.13 2.48 -7.01
C PRO A 108 -16.05 1.42 -7.37
N PHE A 109 -16.10 0.88 -8.59
CA PHE A 109 -15.10 0.00 -9.14
C PHE A 109 -15.03 0.12 -10.67
N LYS A 110 -13.87 -0.16 -11.24
CA LYS A 110 -13.59 -0.07 -12.68
C LYS A 110 -12.93 -1.35 -13.17
N LEU A 111 -13.01 -1.59 -14.48
CA LEU A 111 -12.19 -2.59 -15.15
C LEU A 111 -10.91 -1.94 -15.64
N GLU A 112 -9.79 -2.54 -15.28
CA GLU A 112 -8.48 -2.08 -15.72
C GLU A 112 -7.71 -3.23 -16.37
N THR A 113 -6.62 -2.89 -17.05
CA THR A 113 -5.71 -3.85 -17.66
C THR A 113 -4.43 -3.90 -16.84
N TYR A 114 -3.82 -5.08 -16.81
CA TYR A 114 -2.54 -5.28 -16.17
C TYR A 114 -1.70 -6.25 -16.97
N SER A 115 -0.39 -6.00 -17.04
CA SER A 115 0.52 -6.93 -17.72
C SER A 115 0.54 -8.29 -17.00
N LYS A 116 0.46 -9.38 -17.77
CA LYS A 116 0.63 -10.74 -17.25
C LYS A 116 2.06 -11.01 -16.76
N SER A 117 3.04 -10.19 -17.14
CA SER A 117 4.46 -10.42 -16.86
C SER A 117 4.94 -9.98 -15.48
N VAL A 118 4.05 -9.54 -14.59
CA VAL A 118 4.46 -8.85 -13.36
C VAL A 118 5.00 -9.78 -12.29
N HIS A 119 4.59 -11.04 -12.30
CA HIS A 119 5.13 -12.04 -11.40
C HIS A 119 5.43 -13.31 -12.20
N VAL A 120 6.71 -13.66 -12.29
CA VAL A 120 7.16 -14.90 -12.93
C VAL A 120 7.54 -15.86 -11.80
N PRO A 121 6.71 -16.88 -11.50
CA PRO A 121 6.89 -17.71 -10.31
C PRO A 121 8.28 -18.33 -10.18
N GLU A 122 8.85 -18.79 -11.29
CA GLU A 122 10.16 -19.44 -11.34
C GLU A 122 11.30 -18.47 -11.01
N ASP A 123 11.20 -17.22 -11.47
CA ASP A 123 12.25 -16.20 -11.30
C ASP A 123 12.12 -15.41 -10.00
N ASP A 124 10.88 -15.21 -9.54
CA ASP A 124 10.61 -14.33 -8.42
C ASP A 124 10.53 -15.09 -7.11
N CYS A 125 9.72 -16.16 -7.03
CA CYS A 125 9.64 -16.98 -5.81
C CYS A 125 10.83 -17.95 -5.72
N GLY A 126 11.45 -18.26 -6.87
CA GLY A 126 12.56 -19.18 -7.04
C GLY A 126 12.20 -20.65 -6.82
N THR A 127 13.01 -21.55 -7.35
CA THR A 127 12.75 -22.99 -7.21
C THR A 127 13.26 -23.50 -5.85
N PRO A 128 12.69 -24.60 -5.30
CA PRO A 128 13.08 -25.15 -4.00
C PRO A 128 14.58 -25.48 -3.83
N ASN A 129 15.34 -25.55 -4.92
CA ASN A 129 16.73 -26.00 -4.95
C ASN A 129 17.74 -24.85 -5.18
N THR A 130 17.26 -23.62 -5.33
CA THR A 130 18.11 -22.44 -5.49
C THR A 130 18.17 -21.72 -4.15
N GLY A 131 19.19 -21.97 -3.30
CA GLY A 131 19.50 -21.24 -2.05
C GLY A 131 18.81 -19.89 -1.86
N GLN A 132 17.64 -19.93 -1.22
CA GLN A 132 16.70 -18.81 -1.20
C GLN A 132 17.06 -17.83 -0.06
N PRO A 133 16.79 -16.51 -0.18
CA PRO A 133 17.19 -15.52 0.83
C PRO A 133 16.32 -15.53 2.09
N TRP A 134 15.31 -16.40 2.17
CA TRP A 134 14.30 -16.45 3.22
C TRP A 134 14.90 -16.63 4.62
N GLY A 135 15.77 -17.63 4.79
CA GLY A 135 16.40 -17.91 6.07
C GLY A 135 17.25 -16.74 6.56
N TYR A 136 17.89 -16.02 5.64
CA TYR A 136 18.64 -14.81 5.95
C TYR A 136 17.74 -13.67 6.41
N TRP A 137 16.62 -13.41 5.72
CA TRP A 137 15.69 -12.36 6.13
C TRP A 137 14.97 -12.69 7.44
N ASN A 138 14.61 -13.95 7.66
CA ASN A 138 14.05 -14.41 8.94
C ASN A 138 15.05 -14.24 10.08
N TYR A 139 16.30 -14.68 9.90
CA TYR A 139 17.36 -14.47 10.90
C TYR A 139 17.54 -13.00 11.27
N LYS A 140 17.53 -12.11 10.28
CA LYS A 140 17.60 -10.66 10.52
C LYS A 140 16.43 -10.11 11.29
N TRP A 141 15.21 -10.53 10.94
CA TRP A 141 14.00 -10.14 11.64
C TRP A 141 14.04 -10.55 13.11
N GLN A 142 14.54 -11.74 13.40
CA GLN A 142 14.61 -12.30 14.76
C GLN A 142 15.76 -11.72 15.60
N SER A 143 16.94 -11.55 15.02
CA SER A 143 18.18 -11.21 15.77
C SER A 143 18.58 -9.75 15.66
N GLY A 144 18.11 -9.03 14.64
CA GLY A 144 18.61 -7.71 14.25
C GLY A 144 20.07 -7.68 13.80
N GLN A 145 20.75 -8.84 13.78
CA GLN A 145 22.17 -8.95 13.54
C GLN A 145 22.47 -9.32 12.10
N VAL A 146 23.65 -8.87 11.64
CA VAL A 146 24.25 -9.22 10.35
C VAL A 146 25.70 -9.61 10.59
N ASP A 147 26.02 -10.31 11.70
CA ASP A 147 27.41 -10.69 11.89
C ASP A 147 27.81 -11.72 10.83
N GLY A 148 28.83 -11.32 10.06
CA GLY A 148 29.50 -12.05 9.01
C GLY A 148 29.84 -13.51 9.33
N LYS A 149 29.91 -13.86 10.63
CA LYS A 149 30.34 -15.15 11.16
C LYS A 149 29.20 -16.06 11.65
N ASP A 150 28.09 -15.51 12.16
CA ASP A 150 26.96 -16.35 12.59
C ASP A 150 26.11 -16.82 11.42
N TRP A 151 25.97 -15.98 10.39
CA TRP A 151 25.42 -16.46 9.12
C TRP A 151 26.34 -17.51 8.47
N ARG A 152 27.65 -17.48 8.74
CA ARG A 152 28.62 -18.52 8.32
C ARG A 152 28.43 -19.87 9.02
N LEU A 153 27.83 -19.88 10.21
CA LEU A 153 27.49 -21.11 10.94
C LEU A 153 26.11 -21.64 10.53
N ALA A 154 25.14 -20.76 10.24
CA ALA A 154 23.90 -21.15 9.54
C ALA A 154 24.16 -21.69 8.11
N ARG A 155 25.28 -21.26 7.50
CA ARG A 155 25.80 -21.57 6.14
C ARG A 155 26.15 -23.03 5.87
N GLN A 156 26.32 -23.88 6.88
CA GLN A 156 26.80 -25.26 6.66
C GLN A 156 25.78 -26.16 5.94
N LYS A 157 24.56 -25.68 5.65
CA LYS A 157 23.53 -26.43 4.93
C LYS A 157 23.13 -25.89 3.54
N ASP A 158 23.53 -24.68 3.13
CA ASP A 158 23.09 -24.11 1.84
C ASP A 158 24.09 -23.06 1.29
N ASP A 159 25.00 -23.46 0.37
CA ASP A 159 26.32 -22.82 0.19
C ASP A 159 26.51 -22.01 -1.12
N THR A 160 25.57 -21.98 -2.06
CA THR A 160 25.80 -21.35 -3.38
C THR A 160 25.29 -19.92 -3.54
N LEU A 161 24.17 -19.53 -2.94
CA LEU A 161 23.50 -18.26 -3.30
C LEU A 161 23.83 -17.05 -2.42
N ALA A 162 24.11 -17.24 -1.12
CA ALA A 162 24.62 -16.15 -0.29
C ALA A 162 25.96 -15.61 -0.81
N ARG A 163 26.77 -16.46 -1.46
CA ARG A 163 28.02 -16.05 -2.11
C ARG A 163 27.80 -15.15 -3.33
N GLY A 164 26.64 -15.21 -3.99
CA GLY A 164 26.29 -14.26 -5.05
C GLY A 164 25.75 -12.97 -4.46
N PHE A 165 24.80 -13.07 -3.52
CA PHE A 165 24.05 -11.90 -3.05
C PHE A 165 24.88 -10.89 -2.24
N THR A 166 25.87 -11.33 -1.44
CA THR A 166 26.66 -10.42 -0.59
C THR A 166 28.05 -10.11 -1.13
N ARG A 167 28.58 -10.90 -2.07
CA ARG A 167 29.97 -10.73 -2.54
C ARG A 167 30.13 -9.52 -3.44
N ASP A 168 29.03 -9.07 -4.05
CA ASP A 168 29.00 -7.93 -4.96
C ASP A 168 28.41 -6.66 -4.31
N LEU A 169 28.14 -6.69 -3.00
CA LEU A 169 27.66 -5.51 -2.28
C LEU A 169 28.82 -4.59 -1.90
N SER A 170 28.69 -3.31 -2.23
CA SER A 170 29.59 -2.26 -1.76
C SER A 170 29.53 -2.11 -0.24
N GLU A 171 30.53 -1.47 0.36
CA GLU A 171 30.53 -1.17 1.80
C GLU A 171 29.29 -0.36 2.23
N GLN A 172 28.82 0.56 1.38
CA GLN A 172 27.60 1.33 1.62
C GLN A 172 26.34 0.44 1.59
N GLN A 173 26.26 -0.49 0.64
CA GLN A 173 25.17 -1.48 0.60
C GLN A 173 25.22 -2.39 1.83
N MET A 174 26.42 -2.83 2.24
CA MET A 174 26.58 -3.64 3.45
C MET A 174 26.14 -2.87 4.71
N LYS A 175 26.50 -1.59 4.82
CA LYS A 175 26.07 -0.72 5.93
C LYS A 175 24.54 -0.55 5.96
N SER A 176 23.92 -0.25 4.83
CA SER A 176 22.45 -0.17 4.69
C SER A 176 21.76 -1.48 5.08
N VAL A 177 22.35 -2.61 4.69
CA VAL A 177 21.89 -3.96 5.02
C VAL A 177 21.97 -4.24 6.53
N VAL A 178 22.99 -3.74 7.23
CA VAL A 178 23.14 -3.83 8.69
C VAL A 178 22.11 -2.95 9.39
N GLU A 179 22.00 -1.68 8.99
CA GLU A 179 21.06 -0.72 9.56
C GLU A 179 19.61 -1.21 9.43
N SER A 180 19.28 -1.85 8.31
CA SER A 180 17.97 -2.47 8.09
C SER A 180 17.67 -3.59 9.08
N GLY A 181 18.66 -4.41 9.45
CA GLY A 181 18.47 -5.51 10.40
C GLY A 181 18.10 -5.01 11.80
N ALA A 182 18.86 -4.04 12.34
CA ALA A 182 18.56 -3.44 13.63
C ALA A 182 17.16 -2.79 13.66
N LYS A 183 16.78 -2.15 12.55
CA LYS A 183 15.45 -1.55 12.38
C LYS A 183 14.35 -2.61 12.39
N TRP A 184 14.54 -3.75 11.73
CA TRP A 184 13.57 -4.85 11.74
C TRP A 184 13.38 -5.44 13.12
N LEU A 185 14.46 -5.70 13.86
CA LEU A 185 14.34 -6.18 15.24
C LEU A 185 13.58 -5.17 16.11
N LYS A 186 13.91 -3.89 16.01
CA LYS A 186 13.20 -2.84 16.75
C LYS A 186 11.70 -2.85 16.42
N THR A 187 11.33 -2.96 15.14
CA THR A 187 9.94 -3.06 14.70
C THR A 187 9.26 -4.31 15.25
N ARG A 188 9.93 -5.47 15.20
CA ARG A 188 9.43 -6.73 15.75
C ARG A 188 9.17 -6.63 17.25
N THR A 189 10.14 -6.15 18.02
CA THR A 189 10.02 -5.98 19.48
C THR A 189 8.86 -5.05 19.81
N HIS A 190 8.78 -3.92 19.13
CA HIS A 190 7.70 -2.96 19.35
C HIS A 190 6.32 -3.54 19.01
N LEU A 191 6.21 -4.30 17.92
CA LEU A 191 4.96 -4.99 17.54
C LEU A 191 4.50 -5.97 18.63
N ILE A 192 5.43 -6.76 19.19
CA ILE A 192 5.14 -7.66 20.32
C ILE A 192 4.67 -6.87 21.54
N GLU A 193 5.37 -5.79 21.89
CA GLU A 193 5.03 -4.94 23.04
C GLU A 193 3.61 -4.37 22.91
N VAL A 194 3.25 -3.85 21.73
CA VAL A 194 1.93 -3.26 21.48
C VAL A 194 0.82 -4.31 21.55
N ILE A 195 1.06 -5.52 21.02
CA ILE A 195 0.09 -6.61 21.13
C ILE A 195 -0.13 -6.99 22.60
N LYS A 196 0.96 -7.06 23.38
CA LYS A 196 0.87 -7.36 24.82
C LYS A 196 0.20 -6.22 25.62
N GLU A 197 0.41 -4.96 25.24
CA GLU A 197 -0.27 -3.81 25.85
C GLU A 197 -1.79 -3.85 25.62
N HIS A 198 -2.22 -4.35 24.47
CA HIS A 198 -3.63 -4.48 24.07
C HIS A 198 -4.19 -5.90 24.20
N GLU A 199 -3.64 -6.71 25.10
CA GLU A 199 -4.05 -8.11 25.26
C GLU A 199 -5.56 -8.27 25.47
N GLU A 200 -6.18 -7.42 26.30
CA GLU A 200 -7.62 -7.50 26.59
C GLU A 200 -8.49 -7.22 25.37
N GLU A 201 -8.09 -6.31 24.48
CA GLU A 201 -8.81 -6.05 23.22
C GLU A 201 -8.55 -7.12 22.15
N LEU A 202 -7.43 -7.84 22.25
CA LEU A 202 -6.96 -8.79 21.24
C LEU A 202 -7.24 -10.26 21.60
N LYS A 203 -7.66 -10.55 22.84
CA LYS A 203 -7.87 -11.92 23.36
C LYS A 203 -8.91 -12.73 22.57
N ASP A 204 -9.89 -12.05 21.95
CA ASP A 204 -10.99 -12.69 21.21
C ASP A 204 -10.70 -12.78 19.70
N ILE A 205 -9.50 -12.40 19.25
CA ILE A 205 -9.12 -12.53 17.83
C ILE A 205 -8.95 -14.00 17.48
N ASP A 206 -9.82 -14.50 16.62
CA ASP A 206 -9.80 -15.87 16.12
C ASP A 206 -9.35 -15.97 14.65
N GLN A 207 -9.20 -14.83 13.97
CA GLN A 207 -8.69 -14.75 12.62
C GLN A 207 -7.87 -13.47 12.34
N ILE A 208 -6.85 -13.62 11.51
CA ILE A 208 -6.03 -12.56 10.96
C ILE A 208 -6.27 -12.51 9.45
N VAL A 209 -6.80 -11.40 8.93
CA VAL A 209 -7.07 -11.21 7.50
C VAL A 209 -6.04 -10.26 6.92
N CYS A 210 -5.18 -10.79 6.05
CA CYS A 210 -4.06 -10.09 5.43
C CYS A 210 -4.43 -9.68 4.00
N PHE A 211 -4.28 -8.41 3.67
CA PHE A 211 -4.56 -7.88 2.34
C PHE A 211 -3.32 -7.23 1.72
N ALA A 212 -3.06 -7.56 0.46
CA ALA A 212 -2.08 -6.89 -0.39
C ALA A 212 -0.68 -6.79 0.26
N LEU A 213 -0.18 -7.89 0.83
CA LEU A 213 1.18 -7.94 1.41
C LEU A 213 2.28 -8.09 0.34
N GLY A 214 1.89 -8.18 -0.93
CA GLY A 214 2.75 -8.31 -2.08
C GLY A 214 3.24 -9.75 -2.29
N PRO A 215 3.48 -10.14 -3.56
CA PRO A 215 3.98 -11.47 -3.87
C PRO A 215 5.36 -11.69 -3.25
N ILE A 216 5.58 -12.89 -2.74
CA ILE A 216 6.87 -13.28 -2.19
C ILE A 216 7.89 -13.34 -3.32
N THR A 217 9.01 -12.63 -3.15
CA THR A 217 10.05 -12.57 -4.18
C THR A 217 11.44 -12.52 -3.56
N GLN A 218 12.38 -13.26 -4.13
CA GLN A 218 13.77 -13.33 -3.70
C GLN A 218 14.51 -12.01 -3.94
N LYS A 219 13.99 -11.18 -4.84
CA LYS A 219 14.57 -9.89 -5.23
C LYS A 219 14.30 -8.79 -4.22
N ARG A 220 13.21 -8.89 -3.44
CA ARG A 220 12.75 -7.82 -2.52
C ARG A 220 12.42 -8.40 -1.15
N ALA A 221 13.11 -7.92 -0.12
CA ALA A 221 12.85 -8.35 1.25
C ALA A 221 11.49 -7.88 1.79
N ARG A 222 10.97 -6.76 1.29
CA ARG A 222 9.78 -6.10 1.85
C ARG A 222 8.56 -7.01 1.94
N PRO A 223 8.08 -7.68 0.87
CA PRO A 223 6.96 -8.61 0.97
C PRO A 223 7.20 -9.69 2.04
N PHE A 224 8.33 -10.38 2.00
CA PHE A 224 8.63 -11.43 2.97
C PHE A 224 8.65 -10.93 4.42
N VAL A 225 9.20 -9.74 4.68
CA VAL A 225 9.20 -9.11 6.00
C VAL A 225 7.80 -8.72 6.47
N GLN A 226 6.91 -8.28 5.56
CA GLN A 226 5.51 -8.03 5.89
C GLN A 226 4.82 -9.31 6.39
N HIS A 227 5.16 -10.48 5.83
CA HIS A 227 4.64 -11.76 6.31
C HIS A 227 5.27 -12.23 7.62
N LEU A 228 6.56 -11.94 7.84
CA LEU A 228 7.20 -12.16 9.16
C LEU A 228 6.53 -11.34 10.26
N ALA A 229 6.04 -10.13 9.94
CA ALA A 229 5.24 -9.35 10.88
C ALA A 229 3.92 -10.06 11.21
N VAL A 230 3.19 -10.58 10.21
CA VAL A 230 1.98 -11.39 10.42
C VAL A 230 2.25 -12.61 11.29
N MET A 231 3.35 -13.34 11.01
CA MET A 231 3.77 -14.49 11.81
C MET A 231 4.03 -14.09 13.26
N THR A 232 4.73 -12.96 13.47
CA THR A 232 4.99 -12.42 14.82
C THR A 232 3.69 -12.08 15.56
N ILE A 233 2.70 -11.50 14.86
CA ILE A 233 1.38 -11.23 15.43
C ILE A 233 0.72 -12.55 15.87
N GLN A 234 0.67 -13.53 14.97
CA GLN A 234 0.04 -14.82 15.25
C GLN A 234 0.71 -15.53 16.44
N GLU A 235 2.04 -15.60 16.48
CA GLU A 235 2.81 -16.20 17.57
C GLU A 235 2.55 -15.49 18.90
N THR A 236 2.52 -14.16 18.90
CA THR A 236 2.27 -13.38 20.12
C THR A 236 0.84 -13.59 20.63
N LEU A 237 -0.15 -13.62 19.72
CA LEU A 237 -1.54 -13.91 20.10
C LEU A 237 -1.69 -15.35 20.66
N ILE A 238 -0.98 -16.32 20.10
CA ILE A 238 -0.92 -17.69 20.65
C ILE A 238 -0.33 -17.69 22.06
N GLU A 239 0.78 -16.97 22.27
CA GLU A 239 1.44 -16.87 23.59
C GLU A 239 0.49 -16.30 24.64
N LEU A 240 -0.24 -15.23 24.32
CA LEU A 240 -1.17 -14.57 25.24
C LEU A 240 -2.37 -15.44 25.57
N ARG A 241 -2.97 -16.09 24.57
CA ARG A 241 -4.21 -16.85 24.76
C ARG A 241 -3.99 -18.27 25.29
N GLY A 242 -2.79 -18.82 25.14
CA GLY A 242 -2.43 -20.17 25.58
C GLY A 242 -3.23 -21.29 24.90
N ASP A 243 -3.94 -20.99 23.81
CA ASP A 243 -4.94 -21.86 23.18
C ASP A 243 -4.73 -22.01 21.65
N ARG A 244 -5.83 -22.00 20.88
CA ARG A 244 -5.87 -22.20 19.44
C ARG A 244 -5.36 -20.97 18.68
N ALA A 245 -4.37 -21.20 17.82
CA ALA A 245 -3.86 -20.21 16.87
C ALA A 245 -4.98 -19.53 16.05
N PRO A 246 -4.98 -18.19 15.94
CA PRO A 246 -5.86 -17.49 15.00
C PRO A 246 -5.64 -18.02 13.59
N LYS A 247 -6.73 -18.21 12.86
CA LYS A 247 -6.70 -18.57 11.44
C LYS A 247 -6.10 -17.42 10.64
N VAL A 248 -5.12 -17.68 9.77
CA VAL A 248 -4.55 -16.63 8.91
C VAL A 248 -5.11 -16.77 7.51
N ILE A 249 -5.66 -15.68 7.00
CA ILE A 249 -6.24 -15.59 5.66
C ILE A 249 -5.40 -14.58 4.88
N PHE A 250 -4.83 -15.00 3.76
CA PHE A 250 -4.10 -14.11 2.86
C PHE A 250 -4.93 -13.85 1.60
N GLN A 251 -5.16 -12.57 1.31
CA GLN A 251 -5.76 -12.10 0.07
C GLN A 251 -4.76 -11.19 -0.65
N ASP A 252 -4.10 -11.73 -1.66
CA ASP A 252 -3.28 -10.98 -2.58
C ASP A 252 -3.45 -11.55 -3.99
N PRO A 253 -3.90 -10.74 -4.98
CA PRO A 253 -4.15 -11.23 -6.32
C PRO A 253 -2.87 -11.65 -7.07
N LEU A 254 -1.68 -11.31 -6.55
CA LEU A 254 -0.40 -11.64 -7.18
C LEU A 254 0.25 -12.90 -6.61
N TYR A 255 -0.36 -13.56 -5.62
CA TYR A 255 0.17 -14.83 -5.13
C TYR A 255 0.03 -15.92 -6.19
N CYS A 256 1.12 -16.69 -6.35
CA CYS A 256 1.12 -17.96 -7.06
C CYS A 256 1.28 -19.11 -6.07
N ASP A 257 1.09 -20.36 -6.52
CA ASP A 257 1.28 -21.58 -5.72
C ASP A 257 2.64 -21.62 -4.99
N ASN A 258 3.68 -21.00 -5.56
CA ASN A 258 5.00 -20.97 -4.94
C ASN A 258 5.09 -19.93 -3.81
N CYS A 259 4.37 -18.81 -3.91
CA CYS A 259 4.20 -17.89 -2.77
C CYS A 259 3.58 -18.65 -1.60
N GLU A 260 2.48 -19.37 -1.85
CA GLU A 260 1.77 -20.17 -0.83
C GLU A 260 2.70 -21.18 -0.15
N ARG A 261 3.46 -21.94 -0.95
CA ARG A 261 4.44 -22.90 -0.43
C ARG A 261 5.54 -22.23 0.42
N VAL A 262 6.03 -21.05 0.02
CA VAL A 262 7.04 -20.34 0.82
C VAL A 262 6.44 -19.90 2.16
N LEU A 263 5.19 -19.44 2.19
CA LEU A 263 4.51 -19.07 3.43
C LEU A 263 4.31 -20.27 4.37
N GLU A 264 3.93 -21.42 3.83
CA GLU A 264 3.78 -22.64 4.62
C GLU A 264 5.13 -23.19 5.10
N ARG A 265 6.08 -23.36 4.18
CA ARG A 265 7.35 -24.05 4.45
C ARG A 265 8.36 -23.21 5.20
N GLU A 266 8.53 -21.95 4.79
CA GLU A 266 9.64 -21.09 5.24
C GLU A 266 9.20 -20.19 6.39
N LEU A 267 7.93 -19.75 6.40
CA LEU A 267 7.34 -18.98 7.50
C LEU A 267 6.51 -19.83 8.46
N GLY A 268 6.29 -21.11 8.17
CA GLY A 268 5.67 -22.03 9.12
C GLY A 268 4.20 -21.73 9.43
N PHE A 269 3.50 -20.98 8.58
CA PHE A 269 2.05 -20.80 8.74
C PHE A 269 1.35 -22.16 8.63
N LYS A 270 0.58 -22.52 9.67
CA LYS A 270 -0.19 -23.77 9.71
C LYS A 270 -1.57 -23.54 9.14
N ASP A 271 -1.91 -24.29 8.09
CA ASP A 271 -3.18 -24.24 7.37
C ASP A 271 -3.63 -22.80 6.98
N PRO A 272 -2.74 -21.98 6.39
CA PRO A 272 -3.14 -20.66 5.91
C PRO A 272 -4.22 -20.80 4.83
N ILE A 273 -5.16 -19.86 4.80
CA ILE A 273 -6.15 -19.79 3.73
C ILE A 273 -5.72 -18.73 2.73
N PHE A 274 -5.49 -19.16 1.50
CA PHE A 274 -5.26 -18.27 0.37
C PHE A 274 -6.58 -18.01 -0.34
N THR A 275 -6.93 -16.74 -0.50
CA THR A 275 -8.16 -16.34 -1.20
C THR A 275 -7.81 -15.47 -2.39
N ALA A 276 -8.38 -15.81 -3.55
CA ALA A 276 -8.37 -14.96 -4.73
C ALA A 276 -9.56 -13.98 -4.72
N GLY A 277 -9.42 -12.85 -5.40
CA GLY A 277 -10.51 -11.88 -5.56
C GLY A 277 -10.89 -11.21 -4.24
N PHE A 278 -12.09 -11.50 -3.74
CA PHE A 278 -12.72 -10.79 -2.60
C PHE A 278 -12.88 -11.66 -1.33
N GLY A 279 -12.33 -12.89 -1.28
CA GLY A 279 -12.62 -13.84 -0.20
C GLY A 279 -12.18 -13.41 1.20
N GLY A 280 -11.17 -12.54 1.33
CA GLY A 280 -10.79 -11.90 2.59
C GLY A 280 -11.84 -10.91 3.10
N PHE A 281 -12.53 -10.18 2.20
CA PHE A 281 -13.66 -9.34 2.60
C PHE A 281 -14.86 -10.18 3.04
N ASP A 282 -15.11 -11.31 2.37
CA ASP A 282 -16.14 -12.28 2.78
C ASP A 282 -15.86 -12.83 4.18
N ALA A 283 -14.61 -13.21 4.47
CA ALA A 283 -14.22 -13.71 5.79
C ALA A 283 -14.46 -12.68 6.92
N LEU A 284 -14.38 -11.38 6.62
CA LEU A 284 -14.73 -10.33 7.58
C LEU A 284 -16.24 -10.22 7.80
N LEU A 285 -17.05 -10.37 6.75
CA LEU A 285 -18.51 -10.29 6.84
C LEU A 285 -19.10 -11.53 7.55
N GLU A 286 -18.73 -12.74 7.11
CA GLU A 286 -19.30 -14.00 7.59
C GLU A 286 -19.23 -14.15 9.12
N LYS A 287 -18.09 -13.81 9.72
CA LYS A 287 -17.87 -14.01 11.16
C LYS A 287 -18.47 -12.91 12.02
N ASN A 288 -18.32 -11.66 11.60
CA ASN A 288 -18.71 -10.54 12.44
C ASN A 288 -20.24 -10.36 12.45
N GLU A 289 -20.95 -10.72 11.38
CA GLU A 289 -22.41 -10.70 11.36
C GLU A 289 -23.02 -11.82 12.22
N ALA A 290 -22.44 -13.02 12.20
CA ALA A 290 -22.94 -14.16 12.96
C ALA A 290 -22.86 -13.95 14.48
N ASN A 291 -21.78 -13.34 14.96
CA ASN A 291 -21.51 -13.24 16.40
C ASN A 291 -21.71 -11.84 16.98
N LYS A 292 -21.80 -10.79 16.15
CA LYS A 292 -21.73 -9.37 16.58
C LYS A 292 -20.49 -9.05 17.45
N GLU A 293 -19.46 -9.87 17.33
CA GLU A 293 -18.22 -9.78 18.08
C GLU A 293 -17.08 -9.35 17.16
N LYS A 294 -16.13 -8.63 17.71
CA LYS A 294 -14.92 -8.20 17.00
C LYS A 294 -13.86 -9.29 17.11
N THR A 295 -13.89 -10.28 16.22
CA THR A 295 -12.95 -11.42 16.28
C THR A 295 -11.85 -11.38 15.23
N SER A 296 -11.82 -10.32 14.41
CA SER A 296 -10.90 -10.19 13.28
C SER A 296 -9.83 -9.15 13.55
N LEU A 297 -8.57 -9.50 13.26
CA LEU A 297 -7.47 -8.55 13.08
C LEU A 297 -7.18 -8.41 11.60
N VAL A 298 -7.12 -7.17 11.09
CA VAL A 298 -6.77 -6.92 9.68
C VAL A 298 -5.33 -6.46 9.57
N VAL A 299 -4.57 -7.04 8.64
CA VAL A 299 -3.20 -6.58 8.31
C VAL A 299 -3.19 -6.10 6.87
N CYS A 300 -2.82 -4.84 6.66
CA CYS A 300 -2.76 -4.25 5.32
C CYS A 300 -1.66 -3.19 5.22
N ILE A 301 -0.54 -3.53 4.60
CA ILE A 301 0.68 -2.72 4.67
C ILE A 301 0.95 -2.06 3.32
N ALA A 302 0.49 -0.81 3.18
CA ALA A 302 0.56 0.01 1.96
C ALA A 302 -0.07 -0.70 0.73
N PRO A 303 -1.39 -0.99 0.80
CA PRO A 303 -2.08 -1.58 -0.32
C PRO A 303 -2.13 -0.61 -1.51
N SER A 304 -2.12 -1.15 -2.74
CA SER A 304 -2.41 -0.40 -3.97
C SER A 304 -3.91 -0.19 -4.22
N ALA A 305 -4.75 -0.68 -3.31
CA ALA A 305 -6.21 -0.58 -3.36
C ALA A 305 -6.72 0.02 -2.05
N PRO A 306 -7.94 0.61 -2.02
CA PRO A 306 -8.51 1.24 -0.82
C PRO A 306 -9.00 0.26 0.25
N VAL A 307 -8.21 -0.78 0.54
CA VAL A 307 -8.59 -1.88 1.44
C VAL A 307 -9.10 -1.39 2.79
N ILE A 308 -8.44 -0.41 3.40
CA ILE A 308 -8.82 0.10 4.72
C ILE A 308 -10.21 0.73 4.67
N GLN A 309 -10.50 1.54 3.63
CA GLN A 309 -11.79 2.18 3.44
C GLN A 309 -12.88 1.13 3.26
N VAL A 310 -12.63 0.12 2.40
CA VAL A 310 -13.53 -1.00 2.15
C VAL A 310 -13.82 -1.76 3.45
N VAL A 311 -12.77 -2.13 4.21
CA VAL A 311 -12.92 -2.84 5.47
C VAL A 311 -13.77 -2.03 6.44
N LEU A 312 -13.46 -0.75 6.66
CA LEU A 312 -14.20 0.10 7.60
C LEU A 312 -15.66 0.30 7.19
N ASP A 313 -15.93 0.40 5.89
CA ASP A 313 -17.28 0.54 5.35
C ASP A 313 -18.12 -0.72 5.56
N ILE A 314 -17.59 -1.88 5.15
CA ILE A 314 -18.34 -3.14 5.17
C ILE A 314 -18.48 -3.67 6.60
N THR A 315 -17.61 -3.22 7.51
CA THR A 315 -17.66 -3.56 8.94
C THR A 315 -18.34 -2.50 9.80
N SER A 316 -18.85 -1.42 9.20
CA SER A 316 -19.38 -0.26 9.92
C SER A 316 -20.62 -0.58 10.77
N SER A 317 -21.44 -1.55 10.34
CA SER A 317 -22.68 -1.96 11.01
C SER A 317 -22.44 -2.65 12.35
N TYR A 318 -21.27 -3.28 12.54
CA TYR A 318 -20.85 -3.96 13.77
C TYR A 318 -19.61 -3.32 14.42
N GLY A 319 -19.22 -2.13 13.95
CA GLY A 319 -18.23 -1.29 14.63
C GLY A 319 -16.77 -1.60 14.33
N GLY A 320 -16.47 -2.25 13.21
CA GLY A 320 -15.11 -2.50 12.74
C GLY A 320 -14.50 -3.83 13.19
N PRO A 321 -13.34 -4.21 12.62
CA PRO A 321 -12.51 -5.28 13.18
C PRO A 321 -12.03 -4.94 14.60
N ALA A 322 -11.51 -5.93 15.32
CA ALA A 322 -10.95 -5.76 16.66
C ALA A 322 -9.74 -4.82 16.62
N ALA A 323 -8.86 -5.07 15.66
CA ALA A 323 -7.68 -4.27 15.40
C ALA A 323 -7.36 -4.27 13.91
N MET A 324 -6.62 -3.24 13.50
CA MET A 324 -6.05 -3.14 12.17
C MET A 324 -4.59 -2.72 12.28
N LEU A 325 -3.68 -3.54 11.76
CA LEU A 325 -2.31 -3.13 11.48
C LEU A 325 -2.25 -2.65 10.04
N CYS A 326 -2.06 -1.35 9.84
CA CYS A 326 -1.79 -0.81 8.52
C CYS A 326 -0.64 0.19 8.54
N CYS A 327 -0.06 0.44 7.36
CA CYS A 327 0.75 1.65 7.20
C CYS A 327 -0.13 2.89 7.41
N GLU A 328 0.53 4.02 7.70
CA GLU A 328 -0.07 5.33 7.49
C GLU A 328 -0.81 5.34 6.14
N ILE A 329 -2.06 5.78 6.17
CA ILE A 329 -2.82 6.05 4.96
C ILE A 329 -2.15 7.26 4.33
N ARG A 330 -1.18 7.02 3.45
CA ARG A 330 -0.70 8.04 2.55
C ARG A 330 -1.86 8.31 1.58
N SER A 331 -2.67 9.33 1.87
CA SER A 331 -3.19 10.11 0.75
C SER A 331 -1.95 10.60 0.02
N GLU A 332 -1.77 10.26 -1.25
CA GLU A 332 -0.52 10.43 -1.98
C GLU A 332 0.00 11.88 -2.09
N ASP A 333 -0.62 12.85 -1.42
CA ASP A 333 -0.12 14.20 -1.32
C ASP A 333 0.35 14.54 0.11
N ASN A 334 1.55 15.13 0.20
CA ASN A 334 1.99 16.01 1.30
C ASN A 334 1.09 17.26 1.45
N VAL A 335 -0.20 17.16 1.17
CA VAL A 335 -1.20 18.13 1.60
C VAL A 335 -1.33 17.91 3.09
N THR A 336 -0.71 18.81 3.85
CA THR A 336 -1.03 19.07 5.25
C THR A 336 -2.53 18.86 5.41
N LEU A 337 -2.93 17.86 6.19
CA LEU A 337 -4.32 17.48 6.44
C LEU A 337 -5.07 18.68 7.04
N SER A 338 -5.41 19.66 6.21
CA SER A 338 -6.19 20.81 6.59
C SER A 338 -7.60 20.28 6.82
N GLU A 339 -8.05 20.40 8.06
CA GLU A 339 -9.38 20.00 8.54
C GLU A 339 -10.53 20.57 7.68
N SER A 340 -10.25 21.49 6.74
CA SER A 340 -11.20 22.08 5.81
C SER A 340 -11.54 21.19 4.60
N ARG A 341 -10.66 20.29 4.13
CA ARG A 341 -10.94 19.45 2.93
C ARG A 341 -11.76 18.19 3.24
N TYR A 342 -11.64 17.67 4.47
CA TYR A 342 -12.34 16.47 4.93
C TYR A 342 -13.62 16.76 5.71
N LYS A 343 -14.20 17.97 5.56
CA LYS A 343 -15.55 18.25 6.06
C LYS A 343 -16.65 17.54 5.23
N ILE A 344 -16.32 16.45 4.55
CA ILE A 344 -17.28 15.57 3.91
C ILE A 344 -17.71 14.58 4.98
N ALA A 345 -18.83 14.91 5.61
CA ALA A 345 -19.36 14.28 6.81
C ALA A 345 -20.03 12.95 6.52
N ASP A 346 -19.29 11.90 6.16
CA ASP A 346 -19.79 10.53 6.26
C ASP A 346 -19.15 9.80 7.47
N LYS A 347 -19.83 8.80 8.03
CA LYS A 347 -19.38 8.07 9.23
C LYS A 347 -18.09 7.29 8.97
N ALA A 348 -17.82 6.88 7.74
CA ALA A 348 -16.64 6.16 7.34
C ALA A 348 -15.43 7.09 7.17
N THR A 349 -15.58 8.25 6.57
CA THR A 349 -14.62 9.36 6.57
C THR A 349 -14.36 9.81 8.01
N PHE A 350 -15.37 9.92 8.87
CA PHE A 350 -15.17 10.18 10.30
C PHE A 350 -14.44 9.02 11.00
N ASN A 351 -14.74 7.76 10.70
CA ASN A 351 -14.02 6.61 11.23
C ASN A 351 -12.59 6.55 10.72
N LEU A 352 -12.35 6.91 9.45
CA LEU A 352 -11.04 7.01 8.80
C LEU A 352 -10.23 8.14 9.40
N LEU A 353 -10.84 9.30 9.67
CA LEU A 353 -10.22 10.45 10.35
C LEU A 353 -10.02 10.21 11.84
N GLN A 354 -10.92 9.50 12.52
CA GLN A 354 -10.71 9.04 13.89
C GLN A 354 -9.60 8.00 13.95
N TYR A 355 -9.56 7.08 12.99
CA TYR A 355 -8.52 6.07 12.87
C TYR A 355 -7.17 6.73 12.56
N ALA A 356 -7.08 7.58 11.53
CA ALA A 356 -5.90 8.39 11.21
C ALA A 356 -5.50 9.33 12.37
N GLY A 357 -6.46 9.93 13.06
CA GLY A 357 -6.23 10.76 14.24
C GLY A 357 -5.74 9.98 15.47
N ARG A 358 -6.12 8.70 15.60
CA ARG A 358 -5.56 7.75 16.58
C ARG A 358 -4.18 7.27 16.14
N CYS A 359 -3.96 7.03 14.85
CA CYS A 359 -2.65 6.72 14.27
C CYS A 359 -1.66 7.85 14.58
N LYS A 360 -1.98 9.13 14.34
CA LYS A 360 -1.13 10.29 14.69
C LYS A 360 -0.63 10.37 16.13
N LYS A 361 -1.30 9.71 17.08
CA LYS A 361 -0.94 9.68 18.50
C LYS A 361 -0.29 8.36 18.93
N SER A 362 -0.29 7.36 18.04
CA SER A 362 0.29 6.05 18.22
C SER A 362 1.72 6.03 17.67
N PRO A 363 2.64 5.20 18.21
CA PRO A 363 3.97 4.97 17.63
C PRO A 363 3.96 4.37 16.21
N PHE A 364 2.79 4.01 15.66
CA PHE A 364 2.57 3.68 14.24
C PHE A 364 2.02 4.85 13.40
N GLY A 365 1.96 6.04 13.97
CA GLY A 365 1.47 7.26 13.32
C GLY A 365 2.50 8.01 12.50
N ASP A 366 2.00 8.53 11.37
CA ASP A 366 2.29 9.72 10.55
C ASP A 366 3.69 10.37 10.54
N GLY A 367 4.72 9.68 11.01
CA GLY A 367 6.09 10.17 11.04
C GLY A 367 7.13 9.07 11.28
N GLN A 368 6.69 7.84 11.57
CA GLN A 368 7.62 6.72 11.77
C GLN A 368 7.18 5.46 11.00
N ILE A 369 7.65 5.38 9.76
CA ILE A 369 8.45 4.25 9.29
C ILE A 369 7.79 2.85 9.43
N VAL A 370 7.36 2.31 8.29
CA VAL A 370 7.49 0.88 8.00
C VAL A 370 8.27 0.75 6.70
N ALA A 371 9.44 0.09 6.77
CA ALA A 371 10.35 -0.22 5.65
C ALA A 371 11.32 0.88 5.15
N GLY A 372 11.96 1.62 6.06
CA GLY A 372 13.38 1.87 5.83
C GLY A 372 13.78 3.18 5.14
N MET A 373 13.03 3.72 4.16
CA MET A 373 13.41 4.94 3.44
C MET A 373 12.19 5.85 3.13
N THR A 374 12.33 7.17 3.22
CA THR A 374 11.37 8.15 2.69
C THR A 374 11.43 8.21 1.15
N VAL A 375 10.39 8.76 0.50
CA VAL A 375 10.45 9.04 -0.95
C VAL A 375 11.57 10.03 -1.24
N ASP A 376 11.77 11.01 -0.36
CA ASP A 376 12.88 11.96 -0.44
C ASP A 376 14.26 11.26 -0.33
N GLU A 377 14.39 10.20 0.47
CA GLU A 377 15.62 9.41 0.59
C GLU A 377 15.86 8.50 -0.64
N ILE A 378 14.79 8.09 -1.33
CA ILE A 378 14.89 7.39 -2.62
C ILE A 378 15.30 8.37 -3.72
N ASP A 379 14.71 9.57 -3.75
CA ASP A 379 15.07 10.62 -4.69
C ASP A 379 16.51 11.12 -4.46
N GLU A 380 16.93 11.25 -3.19
CA GLU A 380 18.33 11.57 -2.84
C GLU A 380 19.29 10.45 -3.22
N ALA A 381 18.92 9.18 -3.02
CA ALA A 381 19.74 8.05 -3.45
C ALA A 381 19.84 7.95 -4.98
N ILE A 382 18.76 8.23 -5.71
CA ILE A 382 18.73 8.25 -7.19
C ILE A 382 19.61 9.39 -7.73
N VAL A 383 19.52 10.58 -7.13
CA VAL A 383 20.38 11.72 -7.47
C VAL A 383 21.84 11.41 -7.17
N GLU A 384 22.15 10.84 -6.01
CA GLU A 384 23.52 10.45 -5.62
C GLU A 384 24.11 9.36 -6.54
N ILE A 385 23.28 8.40 -6.98
CA ILE A 385 23.68 7.36 -7.95
C ILE A 385 23.94 7.96 -9.33
N ALA A 386 23.10 8.88 -9.79
CA ALA A 386 23.24 9.55 -11.08
C ALA A 386 24.49 10.46 -11.12
N GLU A 387 24.80 11.15 -10.02
CA GLU A 387 26.01 11.95 -9.83
C GLU A 387 27.28 11.08 -9.85
N LYS A 388 27.27 9.94 -9.14
CA LYS A 388 28.45 9.04 -9.02
C LYS A 388 28.73 8.21 -10.28
N ALA A 389 27.72 7.99 -11.13
CA ALA A 389 27.88 7.26 -12.38
C ALA A 389 28.42 8.12 -13.55
N GLY A 390 28.74 9.40 -13.33
CA GLY A 390 29.20 10.31 -14.38
C GLY A 390 28.15 10.56 -15.48
N MET A 391 26.87 10.39 -15.15
CA MET A 391 25.74 10.47 -16.08
C MET A 391 25.24 11.90 -16.32
N GLU A 392 26.11 12.88 -16.14
CA GLU A 392 25.85 14.32 -16.32
C GLU A 392 25.30 14.61 -17.74
N ASN A 393 25.87 13.93 -18.74
CA ASN A 393 25.39 13.98 -20.13
C ASN A 393 24.04 13.27 -20.36
N THR A 394 23.66 12.32 -19.51
CA THR A 394 22.40 11.57 -19.63
C THR A 394 21.22 12.37 -19.03
N LEU A 395 21.45 13.07 -17.92
CA LEU A 395 20.46 14.01 -17.35
C LEU A 395 20.20 15.20 -18.29
N LEU A 396 21.25 15.78 -18.89
CA LEU A 396 21.12 16.80 -19.94
C LEU A 396 20.37 16.28 -21.18
N ARG A 397 20.59 15.01 -21.55
CA ARG A 397 19.86 14.34 -22.65
C ARG A 397 18.44 13.94 -22.28
N ALA A 398 18.07 13.83 -21.01
CA ALA A 398 16.71 13.51 -20.55
C ALA A 398 15.82 14.76 -20.46
N ILE A 399 16.39 15.92 -20.16
CA ILE A 399 15.67 17.21 -20.11
C ILE A 399 15.29 17.68 -21.54
N LYS A 400 16.13 17.41 -22.53
CA LYS A 400 15.89 17.82 -23.92
C LYS A 400 14.58 17.23 -24.51
N PRO A 401 14.29 15.92 -24.42
CA PRO A 401 13.02 15.34 -24.82
C PRO A 401 11.80 15.88 -24.08
N LEU A 402 11.91 16.19 -22.77
CA LEU A 402 10.80 16.76 -22.00
C LEU A 402 10.42 18.16 -22.51
N ARG A 403 11.42 18.97 -22.85
CA ARG A 403 11.22 20.27 -23.49
C ARG A 403 10.70 20.14 -24.92
N ASP A 404 11.25 19.21 -25.71
CA ASP A 404 10.83 18.97 -27.09
C ASP A 404 9.40 18.35 -27.15
N ALA A 405 8.94 17.72 -26.06
CA ALA A 405 7.59 17.17 -25.88
C ALA A 405 6.59 18.16 -25.25
N GLY A 406 6.98 19.42 -25.02
CA GLY A 406 6.08 20.47 -24.53
C GLY A 406 5.73 20.38 -23.05
N ALA A 407 6.60 19.78 -22.22
CA ALA A 407 6.44 19.86 -20.77
C ALA A 407 6.37 21.32 -20.31
N GLY A 408 5.44 21.63 -19.41
CA GLY A 408 5.21 22.98 -18.92
C GLY A 408 6.47 23.59 -18.31
N GLN A 409 6.68 24.88 -18.55
CA GLN A 409 7.85 25.64 -18.11
C GLN A 409 8.12 25.49 -16.61
N ASP A 410 7.06 25.38 -15.79
CA ASP A 410 7.16 25.16 -14.34
C ASP A 410 7.90 23.87 -13.96
N LEU A 411 7.75 22.78 -14.72
CA LEU A 411 8.46 21.52 -14.46
C LEU A 411 9.93 21.63 -14.83
N ILE A 412 10.22 22.34 -15.92
CA ILE A 412 11.58 22.62 -16.37
C ILE A 412 12.29 23.53 -15.35
N ASP A 413 11.62 24.59 -14.89
CA ASP A 413 12.14 25.53 -13.89
C ASP A 413 12.39 24.85 -12.54
N LYS A 414 11.51 23.93 -12.13
CA LYS A 414 11.70 23.14 -10.90
C LYS A 414 12.90 22.21 -10.99
N CYS A 415 13.09 21.54 -12.13
CA CYS A 415 14.27 20.74 -12.39
C CYS A 415 15.56 21.59 -12.42
N GLN A 416 15.50 22.79 -13.01
CA GLN A 416 16.63 23.73 -13.06
C GLN A 416 16.97 24.36 -11.71
N ASP A 417 15.97 24.68 -10.89
CA ASP A 417 16.16 25.21 -9.53
C ASP A 417 16.80 24.17 -8.62
N LEU A 418 16.36 22.91 -8.70
CA LEU A 418 16.96 21.78 -7.97
C LEU A 418 18.44 21.55 -8.39
N LEU A 419 18.74 21.68 -9.68
CA LEU A 419 20.11 21.56 -10.20
C LEU A 419 20.99 22.76 -9.78
N SER A 420 20.50 23.99 -9.90
CA SER A 420 21.28 25.20 -9.61
C SER A 420 21.60 25.37 -8.12
N LYS A 421 20.66 25.00 -7.23
CA LYS A 421 20.86 25.04 -5.76
C LYS A 421 21.87 24.03 -5.25
N ARG A 422 22.10 22.92 -5.97
CA ARG A 422 22.98 21.83 -5.52
C ARG A 422 24.30 21.72 -6.29
N VAL A 423 24.34 22.14 -7.56
CA VAL A 423 25.53 22.02 -8.45
C VAL A 423 26.36 23.30 -8.51
N GLY A 424 25.77 24.47 -8.18
CA GLY A 424 26.36 25.79 -8.37
C GLY A 424 27.69 26.07 -7.67
N THR A 425 28.12 25.22 -6.73
CA THR A 425 29.42 25.37 -6.04
C THR A 425 30.54 24.51 -6.61
N LYS A 426 30.26 23.52 -7.48
CA LYS A 426 31.26 22.53 -7.92
C LYS A 426 31.55 22.49 -9.42
N PHE A 427 30.67 23.03 -10.28
CA PHE A 427 30.84 22.94 -11.75
C PHE A 427 30.45 24.25 -12.47
N PRO A 428 31.36 25.24 -12.54
CA PRO A 428 31.08 26.55 -13.14
C PRO A 428 30.78 26.51 -14.64
N ASP A 429 31.30 25.52 -15.38
CA ASP A 429 31.08 25.38 -16.83
C ASP A 429 29.65 24.93 -17.19
N LEU A 430 29.01 24.15 -16.31
CA LEU A 430 27.60 23.74 -16.47
C LEU A 430 26.65 24.95 -16.34
N MET A 431 26.99 25.88 -15.44
CA MET A 431 26.25 27.13 -15.25
C MET A 431 26.41 28.09 -16.44
N ALA A 432 27.56 28.05 -17.13
CA ALA A 432 27.76 28.82 -18.37
C ALA A 432 26.89 28.27 -19.52
N TYR A 433 26.80 26.95 -19.67
CA TYR A 433 25.95 26.31 -20.67
C TYR A 433 24.45 26.59 -20.46
N VAL A 434 23.99 26.59 -19.20
CA VAL A 434 22.59 26.91 -18.84
C VAL A 434 22.26 28.38 -19.11
N LYS A 435 23.20 29.30 -18.90
CA LYS A 435 23.01 30.74 -19.18
C LYS A 435 23.03 31.08 -20.67
N ASP A 436 23.89 30.44 -21.46
CA ASP A 436 23.98 30.69 -22.91
C ASP A 436 22.86 30.02 -23.73
N SER A 437 22.11 29.09 -23.13
CA SER A 437 20.98 28.40 -23.76
C SER A 437 19.64 29.16 -23.66
N GLY A 438 19.61 30.27 -22.93
CA GLY A 438 18.48 31.20 -22.95
C GLY A 438 18.44 31.95 -24.27
N GLY A 439 17.54 31.55 -25.17
CA GLY A 439 17.27 32.29 -26.40
C GLY A 439 16.90 33.76 -26.11
N PRO A 440 17.04 34.67 -27.10
CA PRO A 440 16.82 36.09 -26.89
C PRO A 440 15.41 36.37 -26.41
N SER A 441 15.34 37.26 -25.42
CA SER A 441 14.15 37.82 -24.77
C SER A 441 13.05 38.29 -25.73
#